data_AF-A0A3M2KWH6-F1
#
_entry.id   AF-A0A3M2KWH6-F1
#
_cell.length_a   1.000
_cell.length_b   1.000
_cell.length_c   1.000
_cell.angle_alpha   90.00
_cell.angle_beta   90.00
_cell.angle_gamma   90.00
#
_symmetry.space_group_name_H-M   'P 1'
#
loop_
_entity.id
_entity.type
_entity.pdbx_description
1 polymer ?
#
loop_
_entity_poly.entity_id
_entity_poly.type
_entity_poly.pdbx_seq_one_letter_code
_entity_poly.pdbx_strand_id
1 'polypeptide(L)' 'MSIRTRTTVTELLNYFGRCPRCGYPASARVAQHQYSDGTSEREIIATCGLPCGWSGPVPMRSMTGLHA' A
#
# COMPACT_ATOMS: atom_id res chain seq x y z
N MET A 1 16.13 -12.97 14.66
CA MET A 1 15.66 -13.04 13.26
C MET A 1 14.15 -13.15 13.30
N SER A 2 13.46 -12.06 13.05
CA SER A 2 12.00 -12.00 13.04
C SER A 2 11.48 -12.66 11.76
N ILE A 3 10.70 -13.74 11.90
CA ILE A 3 10.05 -14.37 10.76
C ILE A 3 8.70 -13.72 10.51
N ARG A 4 8.28 -13.57 9.24
CA ARG A 4 6.91 -13.19 8.93
C ARG A 4 5.99 -14.35 9.29
N THR A 5 5.06 -14.11 10.22
CA THR A 5 4.08 -15.11 10.64
C THR A 5 2.78 -14.98 9.85
N ARG A 6 2.41 -13.75 9.47
CA ARG A 6 1.18 -13.48 8.74
C ARG A 6 1.37 -12.33 7.75
N THR A 7 0.85 -12.51 6.55
CA THR A 7 0.75 -11.42 5.56
C THR A 7 -0.72 -11.25 5.20
N THR A 8 -1.24 -10.04 5.41
CA THR A 8 -2.60 -9.68 4.99
C THR A 8 -2.48 -8.64 3.90
N VAL A 9 -3.00 -8.93 2.70
CA VAL A 9 -3.06 -7.97 1.61
C VAL A 9 -4.49 -7.46 1.51
N THR A 10 -4.66 -6.14 1.55
CA THR A 10 -5.98 -5.51 1.44
C THR A 10 -5.91 -4.41 0.40
N GLU A 11 -6.92 -4.34 -0.45
CA GLU A 11 -7.03 -3.25 -1.43
C GLU A 11 -7.37 -1.94 -0.71
N LEU A 12 -6.60 -0.89 -0.96
CA LEU A 12 -6.93 0.47 -0.53
C LEU A 12 -7.93 1.06 -1.51
N LEU A 13 -9.22 0.84 -1.24
CA LEU A 13 -10.31 1.50 -1.98
C LEU A 13 -10.30 3.03 -1.79
N ASN A 14 -9.70 3.51 -0.69
CA ASN A 14 -9.56 4.93 -0.37
C ASN A 14 -8.26 5.56 -0.90
N TYR A 15 -7.49 4.86 -1.72
CA TYR A 15 -6.32 5.44 -2.37
C TYR A 15 -6.76 6.18 -3.64
N PHE A 16 -6.82 7.51 -3.55
CA PHE A 16 -7.15 8.41 -4.67
C PHE A 16 -5.91 8.96 -5.38
N GLY A 17 -4.80 8.22 -5.33
CA GLY A 17 -3.57 8.62 -5.99
C GLY A 17 -3.66 8.55 -7.51
N ARG A 18 -2.93 9.43 -8.18
CA ARG A 18 -2.77 9.42 -9.64
C ARG A 18 -1.43 8.80 -9.99
N CYS A 19 -1.38 8.11 -11.11
CA CYS A 19 -0.15 7.58 -11.65
C CYS A 19 0.82 8.74 -11.98
N PRO A 20 2.06 8.75 -11.45
CA PRO A 20 3.04 9.79 -11.76
C PRO A 20 3.51 9.75 -13.22
N ARG A 21 3.28 8.62 -13.92
CA ARG A 21 3.70 8.40 -15.31
C ARG A 21 2.72 8.96 -16.33
N CYS A 22 1.41 8.82 -16.10
CA CYS A 22 0.38 9.19 -17.07
C CYS A 22 -0.80 9.99 -16.50
N GLY A 23 -0.85 10.22 -15.19
CA GLY A 23 -1.92 11.00 -14.55
C GLY A 23 -3.24 10.27 -14.33
N TYR A 24 -3.40 9.03 -14.81
CA TYR A 24 -4.61 8.23 -14.60
C TYR A 24 -4.81 7.82 -13.14
N PRO A 25 -6.06 7.55 -12.71
CA PRO A 25 -6.32 6.97 -11.40
C PRO A 25 -5.55 5.65 -11.23
N ALA A 26 -4.81 5.55 -10.12
CA ALA A 26 -4.12 4.35 -9.71
C ALA A 26 -4.84 3.75 -8.49
N SER A 27 -4.93 2.42 -8.44
CA SER A 27 -5.36 1.72 -7.23
C SER A 27 -4.13 1.41 -6.38
N ALA A 28 -4.31 1.25 -5.07
CA ALA A 28 -3.23 0.78 -4.21
C ALA A 28 -3.68 -0.40 -3.38
N ARG A 29 -2.71 -1.20 -2.94
CA ARG A 29 -2.91 -2.29 -1.98
C ARG A 29 -1.96 -2.08 -0.81
N VAL A 30 -2.42 -2.38 0.40
CA VAL A 30 -1.58 -2.47 1.59
C VAL A 30 -1.27 -3.93 1.86
N ALA A 31 0.01 -4.25 1.97
CA ALA A 31 0.51 -5.49 2.52
C ALA A 31 0.89 -5.24 3.98
N GLN A 32 0.16 -5.83 4.91
CA GLN A 32 0.49 -5.83 6.34
C GLN A 32 1.17 -7.15 6.69
N HIS A 33 2.45 -7.06 7.01
CA HIS A 33 3.26 -8.18 7.48
C HIS A 33 3.33 -8.13 9.00
N GLN A 34 2.84 -9.18 9.66
CA GLN A 34 3.05 -9.39 11.09
C GLN A 34 4.25 -10.33 11.26
N TYR A 35 5.09 -9.98 12.21
CA TYR A 35 6.28 -10.73 12.57
C TYR A 35 6.07 -11.49 13.88
N SER A 36 6.90 -12.50 14.11
CA SER A 36 6.93 -13.32 15.33
C SER A 36 7.11 -12.50 16.61
N ASP A 37 7.77 -11.35 16.52
CA ASP A 37 8.08 -10.47 17.66
C ASP A 37 6.93 -9.49 17.98
N GLY A 38 5.78 -9.64 17.33
CA GLY A 38 4.62 -8.76 17.48
C GLY A 38 4.73 -7.46 16.68
N THR A 39 5.86 -7.20 16.02
CA THR A 39 5.99 -6.05 15.12
C THR A 39 5.12 -6.24 13.87
N SER A 40 4.60 -5.12 13.35
CA SER A 40 3.81 -5.09 12.12
C SER A 40 4.44 -4.09 11.16
N GLU A 41 4.74 -4.54 9.94
CA GLU A 41 5.20 -3.69 8.85
C GLU A 41 4.07 -3.53 7.83
N ARG A 42 4.00 -2.34 7.25
CA ARG A 42 2.98 -1.96 6.28
C ARG A 42 3.65 -1.43 5.04
N GLU A 43 3.43 -2.09 3.93
CA GLU A 43 3.90 -1.66 2.61
C GLU A 43 2.70 -1.30 1.74
N ILE A 44 2.76 -0.17 1.04
CA ILE A 44 1.73 0.22 0.07
C ILE A 44 2.33 0.18 -1.32
N ILE A 45 1.69 -0.61 -2.19
CA ILE A 45 2.03 -0.72 -3.60
C ILE A 45 0.89 -0.14 -4.40
N ALA A 46 1.16 0.90 -5.19
CA ALA A 46 0.20 1.46 -6.13
C ALA A 46 0.41 0.85 -7.51
N THR A 47 -0.70 0.66 -8.23
CA THR A 47 -0.76 0.14 -9.59
C THR A 47 -1.66 1.02 -10.45
N CYS A 48 -1.11 1.50 -11.57
CA CYS A 48 -1.77 2.26 -12.62
C CYS A 48 -2.87 1.42 -13.26
N GLY A 49 -4.10 1.92 -13.25
CA GLY A 49 -5.26 1.19 -13.78
C GLY A 49 -5.23 0.96 -15.29
N LEU A 50 -4.59 1.85 -16.07
CA LEU A 50 -4.25 1.79 -17.51
C LEU A 50 -3.85 3.22 -17.97
N PRO A 51 -3.22 3.42 -19.16
CA PRO A 51 -2.61 2.43 -20.06
C PRO A 51 -1.17 2.08 -19.68
N CYS A 52 -0.62 2.74 -18.65
CA CYS A 52 0.82 2.78 -18.43
C CYS A 52 1.40 1.55 -17.72
N GLY A 53 0.55 0.76 -17.06
CA GLY A 53 0.92 -0.45 -16.30
C GLY A 53 1.90 -0.22 -15.15
N TRP A 54 2.18 1.03 -14.78
CA TRP A 54 3.14 1.36 -13.72
C TRP A 54 2.70 0.77 -12.40
N SER A 55 3.61 0.09 -11.71
CA SER A 55 3.45 -0.33 -10.33
C SER A 55 4.67 0.07 -9.53
N GLY A 56 4.47 0.49 -8.28
CA GLY A 56 5.57 0.87 -7.42
C GLY A 56 5.16 1.14 -5.98
N PRO A 57 6.14 1.13 -5.06
CA PRO A 57 5.89 1.52 -3.69
C PRO A 57 5.54 3.01 -3.66
N VAL A 58 4.47 3.35 -2.94
CA VAL A 58 4.08 4.73 -2.73
C VAL A 58 4.20 5.08 -1.26
N PRO A 59 4.67 6.29 -0.92
CA PRO A 59 4.72 6.70 0.47
C PRO A 59 3.32 6.59 1.06
N MET A 60 3.22 5.93 2.22
CA MET A 60 1.99 5.79 2.97
C MET A 60 1.55 7.16 3.47
N ARG A 61 0.88 7.92 2.59
CA ARG A 61 0.06 9.07 2.97
C ARG A 61 -1.29 8.51 3.39
N SER A 62 -1.29 7.77 4.50
CA SER A 62 -2.52 7.46 5.18
C SER A 62 -3.10 8.78 5.68
N MET A 63 -4.16 9.27 5.01
CA MET A 63 -5.08 10.26 5.57
C MET A 63 -5.85 9.71 6.79
N THR A 64 -5.47 8.56 7.32
CA THR A 64 -5.78 8.20 8.69
C THR A 64 -4.91 9.08 9.57
N GLY A 65 -5.35 10.33 9.76
CA GLY A 65 -5.04 11.03 10.99
C GLY A 65 -5.36 10.06 12.12
N LEU A 66 -4.36 9.79 12.95
CA LEU A 66 -4.56 9.23 14.27
C LEU A 66 -5.46 10.24 15.01
N HIS A 67 -6.78 10.14 14.85
CA HIS A 67 -7.69 10.73 15.82
C HIS A 67 -7.58 9.84 17.05
N ALA A 68 -6.71 10.31 17.95
CA ALA A 68 -6.64 9.90 19.34
C ALA A 68 -7.96 10.15 20.06
#